data_AF-A0A6G9YT86-F1
#
_entry.id   AF-A0A6G9YT86-F1
#
_cell.length_a   1.000
_cell.length_b   1.000
_cell.length_c   1.000
_cell.angle_alpha   90.00
_cell.angle_beta   90.00
_cell.angle_gamma   90.00
#
_symmetry.space_group_name_H-M   'P 1'
#
loop_
_entity.id
_entity.type
_entity.pdbx_description
1 polymer ?
#
loop_
_entity_poly.entity_id
_entity_poly.type
_entity_poly.pdbx_seq_one_letter_code
_entity_poly.pdbx_strand_id
1 'polypeptide(L)'
;MRRSRPDDEPLDYREHLQAEFNIQFTNAMAGKGVSMCTDLDLETQEVLARIAGHYPDIPPELIDAAHAVFAGQLDGSRDDEDIVPSFVTGRATNE
;
A
#
# COMPACT_ATOMS: atom_id res chain seq x y z
N MET A 1 -7.07 -10.60 -42.80
CA MET A 1 -6.02 -10.60 -41.76
C MET A 1 -6.59 -10.00 -40.48
N ARG A 2 -7.18 -10.83 -39.61
CA ARG A 2 -7.56 -10.43 -38.25
C ARG A 2 -6.36 -10.79 -37.38
N ARG A 3 -5.67 -9.79 -36.84
CA ARG A 3 -4.62 -10.03 -35.84
C ARG A 3 -5.33 -10.56 -34.60
N SER A 4 -5.31 -11.86 -34.41
CA SER A 4 -5.39 -12.45 -33.08
C SER A 4 -4.27 -11.80 -32.27
N ARG A 5 -4.60 -10.89 -31.35
CA ARG A 5 -3.67 -10.36 -30.37
C ARG A 5 -3.80 -11.28 -29.15
N PRO A 6 -2.84 -12.19 -28.90
CA PRO A 6 -2.92 -13.14 -27.81
C PRO A 6 -2.35 -12.54 -26.50
N ASP A 7 -2.68 -11.28 -26.19
CA ASP A 7 -2.01 -10.49 -25.13
C ASP A 7 -3.03 -9.73 -24.24
N ASP A 8 -4.32 -10.05 -24.34
CA ASP A 8 -5.40 -9.49 -23.52
C ASP A 8 -5.78 -10.45 -22.37
N GLU A 9 -4.82 -11.29 -21.95
CA GLU A 9 -4.85 -11.97 -20.66
C GLU A 9 -4.18 -10.98 -19.70
N PRO A 10 -4.89 -10.42 -18.70
CA PRO A 10 -4.34 -9.34 -17.91
C PRO A 10 -3.10 -9.86 -17.19
N LEU A 11 -1.93 -9.28 -17.52
CA LEU A 11 -0.70 -9.47 -16.75
C LEU A 11 -1.07 -9.37 -15.27
N ASP A 12 -0.82 -10.47 -14.55
CA ASP A 12 -1.25 -10.80 -13.20
C ASP A 12 -1.60 -9.54 -12.38
N TYR A 13 -2.88 -9.35 -12.04
CA TYR A 13 -3.38 -8.23 -11.24
C TYR A 13 -2.53 -7.98 -9.98
N ARG A 14 -1.94 -9.05 -9.43
CA ARG A 14 -0.99 -9.05 -8.30
C ARG A 14 0.34 -8.37 -8.65
N GLU A 15 0.90 -8.64 -9.82
CA GLU A 15 2.12 -7.97 -10.30
C GLU A 15 1.87 -6.47 -10.54
N HIS A 16 0.69 -6.11 -11.06
CA HIS A 16 0.29 -4.71 -11.21
C HIS A 16 0.21 -3.99 -9.85
N LEU A 17 -0.47 -4.58 -8.87
CA LEU A 17 -0.55 -4.06 -7.50
C LEU A 17 0.83 -3.95 -6.85
N GLN A 18 1.71 -4.93 -7.08
CA GLN A 18 3.07 -4.92 -6.53
C GLN A 18 3.93 -3.82 -7.14
N ALA A 19 3.79 -3.56 -8.45
CA ALA A 19 4.48 -2.46 -9.11
C ALA A 19 4.00 -1.10 -8.57
N GLU A 20 2.67 -0.91 -8.44
CA GLU A 20 2.06 0.28 -7.85
C GLU A 20 2.56 0.51 -6.42
N PHE A 21 2.51 -0.51 -5.55
CA PHE A 21 3.01 -0.44 -4.18
C PHE A 21 4.48 0.01 -4.13
N ASN A 22 5.34 -0.57 -4.96
CA ASN A 22 6.77 -0.26 -4.94
C ASN A 22 7.07 1.19 -5.38
N ILE A 23 6.34 1.70 -6.37
CA ILE A 23 6.45 3.11 -6.80
C ILE A 23 6.10 4.03 -5.64
N GLN A 24 4.98 3.77 -4.97
CA GLN A 24 4.48 4.60 -3.88
C GLN A 24 5.33 4.48 -2.62
N PHE A 25 5.81 3.28 -2.30
CA PHE A 25 6.74 3.05 -1.21
C PHE A 25 8.06 3.80 -1.42
N THR A 26 8.59 3.79 -2.64
CA THR A 26 9.79 4.56 -2.98
C THR A 26 9.55 6.06 -2.83
N ASN A 27 8.39 6.56 -3.27
CA ASN A 27 8.02 7.97 -3.10
C ASN A 27 7.88 8.34 -1.61
N ALA A 28 7.23 7.49 -0.81
CA ALA A 28 7.09 7.69 0.63
C ALA A 28 8.45 7.69 1.34
N MET A 29 9.32 6.74 1.01
CA MET A 29 10.70 6.65 1.53
C MET A 29 11.57 7.84 1.11
N ALA A 30 11.21 8.54 0.03
CA ALA A 30 11.84 9.78 -0.41
C ALA A 30 11.14 11.05 0.12
N GLY A 31 10.12 10.92 0.97
CA GLY A 31 9.32 12.03 1.49
C GLY A 31 8.43 12.74 0.46
N LYS A 32 8.19 12.13 -0.71
CA LYS A 32 7.45 12.72 -1.84
C LYS A 32 5.93 12.54 -1.78
N GLY A 33 5.41 11.93 -0.71
CA GLY A 33 3.97 11.67 -0.54
C GLY A 33 3.46 10.53 -1.42
N VAL A 34 2.17 10.20 -1.25
CA VAL A 34 1.50 9.07 -1.92
C VAL A 34 0.40 9.62 -2.82
N SER A 35 0.32 9.10 -4.05
CA SER A 35 -0.77 9.40 -4.99
C SER A 35 -2.03 8.62 -4.60
N MET A 36 -3.18 9.29 -4.61
CA MET A 36 -4.48 8.71 -4.24
C MET A 36 -5.21 8.01 -5.41
N CYS A 37 -4.71 8.16 -6.64
CA CYS A 37 -5.22 7.45 -7.81
C CYS A 37 -4.38 6.20 -8.09
N THR A 38 -4.37 5.24 -7.16
CA THR A 38 -3.72 3.94 -7.33
C THR A 38 -4.72 2.83 -7.03
N ASP A 39 -4.49 1.64 -7.59
CA ASP A 39 -5.28 0.43 -7.30
C ASP A 39 -5.00 -0.17 -5.89
N LEU A 40 -4.18 0.51 -5.08
CA LEU A 40 -3.92 0.14 -3.69
C LEU A 40 -5.10 0.48 -2.79
N ASP A 41 -5.37 -0.38 -1.80
CA ASP A 41 -6.37 -0.09 -0.78
C ASP A 41 -6.03 1.17 0.00
N LEU A 42 -7.07 1.86 0.48
CA LEU A 42 -6.94 3.10 1.25
C LEU A 42 -6.01 2.91 2.45
N GLU A 43 -6.08 1.75 3.10
CA GLU A 43 -5.24 1.39 4.25
C GLU A 43 -3.74 1.32 3.88
N THR A 44 -3.42 0.71 2.73
CA THR A 44 -2.06 0.71 2.17
C THR A 44 -1.60 2.15 1.90
N GLN A 45 -2.46 2.99 1.34
CA GLN A 45 -2.13 4.39 1.06
C GLN A 45 -1.89 5.20 2.34
N GLU A 46 -2.68 4.99 3.41
CA GLU A 46 -2.52 5.67 4.69
C GLU A 46 -1.19 5.32 5.37
N VAL A 47 -0.79 4.05 5.37
CA VAL A 47 0.49 3.63 5.96
C VAL A 47 1.66 4.24 5.18
N LEU A 48 1.59 4.23 3.85
CA LEU A 48 2.60 4.87 3.00
C LEU A 48 2.66 6.39 3.22
N ALA A 49 1.52 7.06 3.42
CA ALA A 49 1.49 8.49 3.73
C ALA A 49 2.11 8.78 5.12
N ARG A 50 1.91 7.87 6.08
CA ARG A 50 2.57 7.93 7.39
C ARG A 50 4.09 7.83 7.25
N ILE A 51 4.58 6.87 6.46
CA ILE A 51 6.03 6.73 6.15
C ILE A 51 6.58 8.03 5.58
N ALA A 52 5.88 8.63 4.60
CA ALA A 52 6.30 9.90 4.01
C ALA A 52 6.37 11.04 5.04
N GLY A 53 5.45 11.07 6.01
CA GLY A 53 5.43 12.05 7.09
C GLY A 53 6.53 11.88 8.14
N HIS A 54 7.12 10.68 8.26
CA HIS A 54 8.22 10.39 9.17
C HIS A 54 9.60 10.60 8.53
N TYR A 55 9.69 10.85 7.21
CA TYR A 55 10.96 11.12 6.55
C TYR A 55 11.69 12.34 7.16
N PRO A 56 13.02 12.26 7.41
CA PRO A 56 13.93 11.16 7.09
C PRO A 56 14.07 10.07 8.17
N ASP A 57 13.45 10.24 9.34
CA ASP A 57 13.52 9.29 10.47
C ASP A 57 12.36 8.27 10.40
N ILE A 58 12.41 7.42 9.38
CA ILE A 58 11.36 6.42 9.13
C ILE A 58 11.57 5.23 10.08
N PRO A 59 10.63 4.96 10.99
CA PRO A 59 10.74 3.82 11.88
C PRO A 59 10.54 2.50 11.09
N PRO A 60 11.33 1.45 11.36
CA PRO A 60 11.27 0.18 10.64
C PRO A 60 9.93 -0.55 10.81
N GLU A 61 9.25 -0.30 11.92
CA GLU A 61 7.92 -0.81 12.23
C GLU A 61 6.82 -0.28 11.28
N LEU A 62 6.96 0.94 10.74
CA LEU A 62 6.05 1.42 9.69
C LEU A 62 6.31 0.74 8.35
N ILE A 63 7.57 0.40 8.05
CA ILE A 63 7.93 -0.35 6.84
C ILE A 63 7.29 -1.75 6.92
N ASP A 64 7.48 -2.45 8.04
CA ASP A 64 6.90 -3.78 8.24
C ASP A 64 5.37 -3.75 8.15
N ALA A 65 4.73 -2.73 8.76
CA ALA A 65 3.30 -2.52 8.66
C ALA A 65 2.82 -2.31 7.21
N ALA A 66 3.55 -1.54 6.39
CA ALA A 66 3.20 -1.31 4.99
C ALA A 66 3.22 -2.61 4.18
N HIS A 67 4.24 -3.44 4.41
CA HIS A 67 4.36 -4.76 3.77
C HIS A 67 3.28 -5.73 4.26
N ALA A 68 2.93 -5.72 5.55
CA ALA A 68 1.90 -6.58 6.12
C ALA A 68 0.49 -6.23 5.61
N VAL A 69 0.16 -4.94 5.52
CA VAL A 69 -1.13 -4.48 4.97
C VAL A 69 -1.23 -4.83 3.49
N PHE A 70 -0.19 -4.56 2.71
CA PHE A 70 -0.13 -4.91 1.30
C PHE A 70 -0.22 -6.43 1.05
N ALA A 71 0.46 -7.25 1.88
CA ALA A 71 0.36 -8.70 1.80
C ALA A 71 -1.08 -9.19 2.07
N GLY A 72 -1.82 -8.55 2.99
CA GLY A 72 -3.22 -8.85 3.23
C GLY A 72 -4.13 -8.53 2.05
N GLN A 73 -3.89 -7.40 1.36
CA GLN A 73 -4.56 -7.05 0.11
C GLN A 73 -4.26 -8.10 -1.00
N LEU A 74 -2.99 -8.49 -1.15
CA LEU A 74 -2.55 -9.43 -2.20
C LEU A 74 -3.03 -10.88 -2.01
N ASP A 75 -3.36 -11.26 -0.77
CA ASP A 75 -3.87 -12.58 -0.41
C ASP A 75 -5.42 -12.65 -0.51
N GLY A 76 -6.09 -11.50 -0.62
CA GLY A 76 -7.55 -11.41 -0.63
C GLY A 76 -8.20 -11.74 0.72
N SER A 77 -7.41 -11.80 1.79
CA SER A 77 -7.83 -12.21 3.15
C SER A 77 -8.30 -11.04 4.03
N ARG A 78 -8.56 -9.86 3.45
CA ARG A 78 -9.16 -8.71 4.16
C ARG A 78 -10.62 -8.53 3.70
N ASP A 79 -11.55 -9.01 4.51
CA ASP A 79 -12.90 -8.42 4.58
C ASP A 79 -12.79 -7.10 5.36
N ASP A 80 -13.38 -6.05 4.81
CA ASP A 80 -13.24 -4.60 5.07
C ASP A 80 -13.48 -4.12 6.54
N GLU A 81 -13.55 -4.98 7.56
CA GLU A 81 -14.21 -4.66 8.83
C GLU A 81 -13.43 -4.86 10.15
N ASP A 82 -12.12 -5.19 10.19
CA ASP A 82 -11.50 -5.39 11.54
C ASP A 82 -10.00 -5.15 11.78
N ILE A 83 -9.16 -4.71 10.82
CA ILE A 83 -7.71 -4.60 11.11
C ILE A 83 -7.09 -3.27 10.69
N VAL A 84 -7.50 -2.20 11.37
CA VAL A 84 -6.53 -1.13 11.68
C VAL A 84 -5.85 -1.48 13.00
N PRO A 85 -4.52 -1.71 13.02
CA PRO A 85 -3.80 -1.75 14.28
C PRO A 85 -3.98 -0.40 14.98
N SER A 86 -4.30 -0.42 16.27
CA SER A 86 -4.59 0.80 17.05
C SER A 86 -3.43 1.81 17.10
N PHE A 87 -2.24 1.48 16.57
CA PHE A 87 -1.13 2.41 16.41
C PHE A 87 -1.20 3.27 15.12
N VAL A 88 -1.99 2.86 14.12
CA VAL A 88 -2.24 3.63 12.88
C VAL A 88 -3.30 4.70 13.10
N THR A 89 -4.38 4.39 13.82
CA THR A 89 -5.33 5.38 14.29
C THR A 89 -4.74 6.07 15.51
N GLY A 90 -4.19 7.27 15.35
CA GLY A 90 -3.69 8.09 16.46
C GLY A 90 -4.79 8.57 17.42
N ARG A 91 -5.50 7.66 18.09
CA ARG A 91 -6.24 7.95 19.32
C ARG A 91 -5.25 7.75 20.46
N ALA A 92 -4.60 8.85 20.83
CA ALA A 92 -4.01 8.96 22.16
C ALA A 92 -5.11 8.63 23.18
N THR A 93 -5.02 7.47 23.81
CA THR A 93 -5.64 7.24 25.12
C THR A 93 -4.86 8.10 26.11
N ASN A 94 -5.22 9.37 26.19
CA ASN A 94 -4.84 10.20 27.31
C ASN A 94 -5.88 10.04 28.41
N GLU A 95 -5.47 9.30 29.43
CA GLU A 95 -6.04 9.19 30.79
C GLU A 95 -7.26 8.29 31.01
#